data_AF-A0A954WZ58-F1
#
_entry.id   AF-A0A954WZ58-F1
#
_cell.length_a   1.000
_cell.length_b   1.000
_cell.length_c   1.000
_cell.angle_alpha   90.00
_cell.angle_beta   90.00
_cell.angle_gamma   90.00
#
_symmetry.space_group_name_H-M   'P 1'
#
loop_
_entity.id
_entity.type
_entity.pdbx_description
1 polymer ?
#
loop_
_entity_poly.entity_id
_entity_poly.type
_entity_poly.pdbx_seq_one_letter_code
_entity_poly.pdbx_strand_id
1 'polypeptide(L)'
;DYDVLLYELVAPEGTKVPKGGGKSHHPVGQMQQGMKSMLELEFQLEQIDYHAKNFVHADMSPEEFAKSMNDRNESFLQIMFRMMGQASAQQSKGDGPSDFDLLFALFSKDRARRLKQAMAVQFEDIEGQMNALQGPEGSTLITERNKKALEVLQKQIADGKKSIGIFYGAGHLPDMSERLIEDFKLTPVNEEWLEAWDMSSKK
;
A
#
# COMPACT_ATOMS: atom_id res chain seq x y z
N ASP A 1 19.94 -1.27 -11.99
CA ASP A 1 19.23 -0.13 -12.60
C ASP A 1 18.13 -0.60 -13.52
N TYR A 2 16.95 0.02 -13.38
CA TYR A 2 15.78 -0.23 -14.25
C TYR A 2 15.70 0.81 -15.35
N ASP A 3 15.35 0.39 -16.57
CA ASP A 3 15.08 1.29 -17.70
C ASP A 3 13.92 2.22 -17.37
N VAL A 4 12.89 1.68 -16.70
CA VAL A 4 11.72 2.39 -16.18
C VAL A 4 11.23 1.78 -14.87
N LEU A 5 10.72 2.63 -13.99
CA LEU A 5 10.06 2.25 -12.74
C LEU A 5 8.61 2.75 -12.78
N LEU A 6 7.67 1.82 -12.86
CA LEU A 6 6.23 2.10 -12.79
C LEU A 6 5.85 2.33 -11.33
N TYR A 7 5.15 3.43 -11.02
CA TYR A 7 4.77 3.73 -9.64
C TYR A 7 3.27 3.96 -9.47
N GLU A 8 2.77 3.57 -8.29
CA GLU A 8 1.41 3.84 -7.88
C GLU A 8 1.24 5.27 -7.35
N LEU A 9 0.13 5.91 -7.71
CA LEU A 9 -0.37 7.15 -7.11
C LEU A 9 -1.71 7.50 -7.78
N VAL A 10 -2.83 7.47 -7.07
CA VAL A 10 -4.08 7.98 -7.64
C VAL A 10 -3.99 9.50 -7.80
N ALA A 11 -3.72 9.96 -9.01
CA ALA A 11 -3.49 11.35 -9.35
C ALA A 11 -3.67 11.59 -10.85
N PRO A 12 -4.01 12.82 -11.29
CA PRO A 12 -4.08 13.15 -12.71
C PRO A 12 -2.77 12.81 -13.43
N GLU A 13 -2.86 12.40 -14.69
CA GLU A 13 -1.68 12.12 -15.51
C GLU A 13 -0.77 13.36 -15.60
N GLY A 14 0.55 13.15 -15.47
CA GLY A 14 1.52 14.24 -15.45
C GLY A 14 1.62 14.99 -14.12
N THR A 15 0.90 14.54 -13.06
CA THR A 15 1.06 15.08 -11.71
C THR A 15 2.51 14.95 -11.26
N LYS A 16 3.09 16.08 -10.84
CA LYS A 16 4.41 16.14 -10.23
C LYS A 16 4.26 16.13 -8.71
N VAL A 17 4.72 15.06 -8.09
CA VAL A 17 4.71 14.93 -6.63
C VAL A 17 5.60 16.03 -6.03
N PRO A 18 5.09 16.90 -5.14
CA PRO A 18 5.92 17.90 -4.48
C PRO A 18 7.07 17.25 -3.71
N LYS A 19 8.29 17.79 -3.86
CA LYS A 19 9.45 17.30 -3.10
C LYS A 19 9.22 17.55 -1.60
N GLY A 20 9.33 16.49 -0.78
CA GLY A 20 9.07 16.57 0.66
C GLY A 20 7.59 16.48 1.04
N GLY A 21 6.73 15.98 0.14
CA GLY A 21 5.31 15.72 0.41
C GLY A 21 4.41 16.96 0.45
N GLY A 22 3.10 16.72 0.55
CA GLY A 22 2.08 17.76 0.65
C GLY A 22 1.53 17.90 2.06
N LYS A 23 1.28 19.13 2.53
CA LYS A 23 0.60 19.37 3.81
C LYS A 23 -0.91 19.17 3.63
N SER A 24 -1.45 18.11 4.23
CA SER A 24 -2.89 17.92 4.34
C SER A 24 -3.45 18.72 5.51
N HIS A 25 -4.43 19.58 5.25
CA HIS A 25 -5.16 20.35 6.28
C HIS A 25 -6.43 19.62 6.75
N HIS A 26 -6.74 18.45 6.17
CA HIS A 26 -7.91 17.66 6.54
C HIS A 26 -7.69 16.88 7.85
N PRO A 27 -8.76 16.61 8.64
CA PRO A 27 -8.66 15.88 9.91
C PRO A 27 -7.99 14.50 9.76
N VAL A 28 -8.31 13.77 8.69
CA VAL A 28 -7.67 12.48 8.38
C VAL A 28 -6.17 12.64 8.13
N GLY A 29 -5.77 13.69 7.41
CA GLY A 29 -4.36 13.99 7.18
C GLY A 29 -3.61 14.35 8.46
N GLN A 30 -4.25 15.09 9.38
CA GLN A 30 -3.65 15.38 10.69
C GLN A 30 -3.49 14.13 11.54
N MET A 31 -4.47 13.21 11.54
CA MET A 31 -4.36 11.91 12.20
C MET A 31 -3.19 11.09 11.63
N GLN A 32 -3.08 11.02 10.30
CA GLN A 32 -1.98 10.33 9.63
C GLN A 32 -0.61 10.93 10.01
N GLN A 33 -0.49 12.26 10.06
CA GLN A 33 0.74 12.95 10.51
C GLN A 33 1.07 12.67 11.98
N GLY A 34 0.05 12.57 12.84
CA GLY A 34 0.21 12.15 14.23
C GLY A 34 0.75 10.72 14.35
N MET A 35 0.17 9.77 13.61
CA MET A 35 0.63 8.38 13.57
C MET A 35 2.06 8.26 13.04
N LYS A 36 2.38 8.98 11.96
CA LYS A 36 3.74 9.10 11.41
C LYS A 36 4.74 9.47 12.51
N SER A 37 4.45 10.56 13.22
CA SER A 37 5.32 11.09 14.28
C SER A 37 5.45 10.15 15.47
N MET A 38 4.35 9.50 15.86
CA MET A 38 4.32 8.57 16.99
C MET A 38 5.11 7.30 16.71
N LEU A 39 5.05 6.80 15.48
CA LEU A 39 5.75 5.60 15.04
C LEU A 39 7.16 5.90 14.54
N GLU A 40 7.61 7.15 14.44
CA GLU A 40 8.89 7.50 13.80
C GLU A 40 8.99 6.86 12.41
N LEU A 41 7.99 7.14 11.57
CA LEU A 41 7.92 6.72 10.17
C LEU A 41 7.95 7.94 9.25
N GLU A 42 8.16 7.70 7.96
CA GLU A 42 8.15 8.72 6.93
C GLU A 42 7.13 8.38 5.84
N PHE A 43 6.50 9.38 5.22
CA PHE A 43 5.66 9.11 4.05
C PHE A 43 6.55 8.89 2.83
N GLN A 44 6.20 7.90 2.00
CA GLN A 44 6.95 7.64 0.76
C GLN A 44 7.05 8.87 -0.15
N LEU A 45 6.00 9.69 -0.22
CA LEU A 45 5.95 10.92 -1.03
C LEU A 45 6.90 12.02 -0.52
N GLU A 46 7.42 11.89 0.69
CA GLU A 46 8.39 12.82 1.27
C GLU A 46 9.84 12.39 0.96
N GLN A 47 10.09 11.09 0.83
CA GLN A 47 11.44 10.51 0.76
C GLN A 47 11.84 10.05 -0.65
N ILE A 48 10.87 9.67 -1.49
CA ILE A 48 11.13 9.17 -2.85
C ILE A 48 11.07 10.32 -3.86
N ASP A 49 12.09 10.44 -4.72
CA ASP A 49 12.10 11.44 -5.80
C ASP A 49 11.36 10.92 -7.05
N TYR A 50 10.06 11.14 -7.08
CA TYR A 50 9.21 10.82 -8.24
C TYR A 50 9.51 11.67 -9.49
N HIS A 51 10.45 12.63 -9.42
CA HIS A 51 10.92 13.34 -10.61
C HIS A 51 12.06 12.63 -11.34
N ALA A 52 12.53 11.49 -10.83
CA ALA A 52 13.53 10.69 -11.54
C ALA A 52 13.03 10.36 -12.96
N LYS A 53 13.91 10.51 -13.96
CA LYS A 53 13.52 10.47 -15.38
C LYS A 53 12.94 9.13 -15.83
N ASN A 54 13.30 8.06 -15.13
CA ASN A 54 12.83 6.71 -15.40
C ASN A 54 11.55 6.36 -14.63
N PHE A 55 11.00 7.25 -13.78
CA PHE A 55 9.73 7.01 -13.12
C PHE A 55 8.57 7.30 -14.07
N VAL A 56 7.64 6.35 -14.17
CA VAL A 56 6.45 6.44 -15.01
C VAL A 56 5.22 6.19 -14.15
N HIS A 57 4.29 7.13 -14.18
CA HIS A 57 3.02 6.98 -13.47
C HIS A 57 2.21 5.84 -14.09
N ALA A 58 1.77 4.90 -13.26
CA ALA A 58 1.13 3.67 -13.72
C ALA A 58 -0.23 3.41 -13.06
N ASP A 59 -0.90 4.45 -12.57
CA ASP A 59 -2.11 4.31 -11.76
C ASP A 59 -3.27 5.14 -12.34
N MET A 60 -4.43 5.03 -11.70
CA MET A 60 -5.64 5.72 -12.10
C MET A 60 -5.58 7.23 -11.83
N SER A 61 -6.29 8.00 -12.65
CA SER A 61 -6.70 9.35 -12.26
C SER A 61 -7.79 9.32 -11.17
N PRO A 62 -8.02 10.41 -10.42
CA PRO A 62 -9.13 10.49 -9.48
C PRO A 62 -10.50 10.24 -10.12
N GLU A 63 -10.69 10.68 -11.36
CA GLU A 63 -11.92 10.48 -12.13
C GLU A 63 -12.08 9.01 -12.56
N GLU A 64 -11.01 8.37 -13.04
CA GLU A 64 -10.99 6.93 -13.35
C GLU A 64 -11.30 6.09 -12.10
N PHE A 65 -10.67 6.44 -10.97
CA PHE A 65 -10.88 5.77 -9.70
C PHE A 65 -12.32 5.92 -9.21
N ALA A 66 -12.86 7.15 -9.23
CA ALA A 66 -14.24 7.41 -8.82
C ALA A 66 -15.26 6.71 -9.74
N LYS A 67 -15.00 6.70 -11.06
CA LYS A 67 -15.83 5.99 -12.02
C LYS A 67 -15.81 4.48 -11.75
N SER A 68 -14.63 3.90 -11.52
CA SER A 68 -14.48 2.48 -11.24
C SER A 68 -15.21 2.05 -9.96
N MET A 69 -15.10 2.84 -8.88
CA MET A 69 -15.89 2.62 -7.66
C MET A 69 -17.39 2.60 -7.93
N ASN A 70 -17.89 3.57 -8.71
CA ASN A 70 -19.32 3.65 -9.06
C ASN A 70 -19.76 2.47 -9.93
N ASP A 71 -19.00 2.11 -10.95
CA ASP A 71 -19.31 0.98 -11.85
C ASP A 71 -19.39 -0.35 -11.06
N ARG A 72 -18.57 -0.49 -10.02
CA ARG A 72 -18.51 -1.66 -9.14
C ARG A 72 -19.48 -1.58 -7.95
N ASN A 73 -20.27 -0.51 -7.83
CA ASN A 73 -21.13 -0.22 -6.68
C ASN A 73 -20.37 -0.26 -5.34
N GLU A 74 -19.09 0.11 -5.35
CA GLU A 74 -18.24 0.16 -4.18
C GLU A 74 -18.38 1.50 -3.46
N SER A 75 -18.42 1.45 -2.14
CA SER A 75 -18.38 2.65 -1.29
C SER A 75 -17.40 2.46 -0.15
N PHE A 76 -16.79 3.57 0.30
CA PHE A 76 -15.91 3.56 1.46
C PHE A 76 -16.59 3.02 2.72
N LEU A 77 -17.91 3.24 2.89
CA LEU A 77 -18.66 2.70 4.01
C LEU A 77 -18.73 1.17 3.97
N GLN A 78 -19.01 0.56 2.81
CA GLN A 78 -19.01 -0.90 2.68
C GLN A 78 -17.63 -1.49 2.96
N ILE A 79 -16.57 -0.87 2.44
CA ILE A 79 -15.19 -1.31 2.69
C ILE A 79 -14.88 -1.23 4.19
N MET A 80 -15.24 -0.12 4.84
CA MET A 80 -15.10 0.05 6.29
C MET A 80 -15.88 -1.01 7.07
N PHE A 81 -17.11 -1.34 6.67
CA PHE A 81 -17.89 -2.42 7.31
C PHE A 81 -17.23 -3.79 7.16
N ARG A 82 -16.67 -4.12 5.99
CA ARG A 82 -15.90 -5.36 5.78
C ARG A 82 -14.67 -5.41 6.68
N MET A 83 -13.92 -4.31 6.74
CA MET A 83 -12.74 -4.20 7.62
C MET A 83 -13.11 -4.35 9.10
N MET A 84 -14.19 -3.70 9.56
CA MET A 84 -14.69 -3.84 10.93
C MET A 84 -15.12 -5.29 11.22
N GLY A 85 -15.75 -5.96 10.26
CA GLY A 85 -16.10 -7.39 10.38
C GLY A 85 -14.87 -8.27 10.56
N GLN A 86 -13.84 -8.05 9.75
CA GLN A 86 -12.57 -8.77 9.87
C GLN A 86 -11.87 -8.49 11.20
N ALA A 87 -11.82 -7.23 11.63
CA ALA A 87 -11.22 -6.84 12.90
C ALA A 87 -11.94 -7.49 14.10
N SER A 88 -13.28 -7.53 14.08
CA SER A 88 -14.09 -8.22 15.10
C SER A 88 -13.81 -9.72 15.12
N ALA A 89 -13.70 -10.35 13.95
CA ALA A 89 -13.33 -11.76 13.84
C ALA A 89 -11.92 -12.03 14.40
N GLN A 90 -10.94 -11.17 14.10
CA GLN A 90 -9.57 -11.28 14.61
C GLN A 90 -9.51 -11.08 16.12
N GLN A 91 -10.25 -10.11 16.67
CA GLN A 91 -10.33 -9.88 18.11
C GLN A 91 -10.96 -11.07 18.85
N SER A 92 -11.94 -11.75 18.23
CA SER A 92 -12.56 -12.95 18.80
C SER A 92 -11.61 -14.14 18.89
N LYS A 93 -10.57 -14.19 18.06
CA LYS A 93 -9.50 -15.21 18.08
C LYS A 93 -8.42 -14.92 19.13
N GLY A 94 -8.33 -13.69 19.64
CA GLY A 94 -7.30 -13.30 20.62
C GLY A 94 -5.94 -12.96 20.00
N ASP A 95 -5.86 -12.85 18.66
CA ASP A 95 -4.61 -12.69 17.90
C ASP A 95 -4.18 -11.22 17.73
N GLY A 96 -4.55 -10.35 18.68
CA GLY A 96 -4.26 -8.91 18.61
C GLY A 96 -3.71 -8.35 19.93
N PRO A 97 -2.96 -7.23 19.91
CA PRO A 97 -2.48 -6.59 21.12
C PRO A 97 -3.68 -6.15 21.98
N SER A 98 -3.62 -6.43 23.28
CA SER A 98 -4.68 -6.00 24.20
C SER A 98 -4.67 -4.48 24.38
N ASP A 99 -5.80 -3.91 24.81
CA ASP A 99 -5.88 -2.48 25.16
C ASP A 99 -4.81 -2.08 26.21
N PHE A 100 -4.47 -2.99 27.11
CA PHE A 100 -3.42 -2.79 28.10
C PHE A 100 -2.03 -2.72 27.45
N ASP A 101 -1.73 -3.60 26.49
CA ASP A 101 -0.45 -3.61 25.77
C ASP A 101 -0.27 -2.33 24.96
N LEU A 102 -1.34 -1.85 24.32
CA LEU A 102 -1.35 -0.59 23.59
C LEU A 102 -1.12 0.62 24.51
N LEU A 103 -1.82 0.68 25.65
CA LEU A 103 -1.60 1.74 26.65
C LEU A 103 -0.17 1.71 27.18
N PHE A 104 0.36 0.53 27.51
CA PHE A 104 1.74 0.39 27.98
C PHE A 104 2.75 0.85 26.91
N ALA A 105 2.52 0.50 25.63
CA ALA A 105 3.35 0.93 24.52
C ALA A 105 3.36 2.46 24.36
N LEU A 106 2.20 3.12 24.47
CA LEU A 106 2.06 4.58 24.36
C LEU A 106 2.86 5.35 25.42
N PHE A 107 2.91 4.84 26.65
CA PHE A 107 3.62 5.47 27.77
C PHE A 107 5.08 5.01 27.92
N SER A 108 5.55 4.10 27.05
CA SER A 108 6.92 3.61 27.11
C SER A 108 7.94 4.69 26.71
N LYS A 109 9.14 4.61 27.29
CA LYS A 109 10.27 5.45 26.84
C LYS A 109 10.66 5.17 25.39
N ASP A 110 10.43 3.94 24.92
CA ASP A 110 10.66 3.50 23.55
C ASP A 110 9.33 3.23 22.82
N ARG A 111 8.43 4.21 22.91
CA ARG A 111 7.04 4.09 22.42
C ARG A 111 6.96 3.68 20.96
N ALA A 112 7.78 4.27 20.08
CA ALA A 112 7.70 4.04 18.64
C ALA A 112 7.99 2.57 18.32
N ARG A 113 9.06 2.01 18.92
CA ARG A 113 9.39 0.60 18.79
C ARG A 113 8.30 -0.31 19.35
N ARG A 114 7.81 -0.03 20.57
CA ARG A 114 6.77 -0.84 21.23
C ARG A 114 5.46 -0.85 20.44
N LEU A 115 5.07 0.29 19.89
CA LEU A 115 3.88 0.41 19.03
C LEU A 115 4.07 -0.34 17.71
N LYS A 116 5.23 -0.23 17.05
CA LYS A 116 5.57 -1.04 15.87
C LYS A 116 5.48 -2.54 16.16
N GLN A 117 6.01 -2.99 17.31
CA GLN A 117 5.93 -4.39 17.73
C GLN A 117 4.48 -4.85 17.96
N ALA A 118 3.66 -4.03 18.62
CA ALA A 118 2.25 -4.34 18.82
C ALA A 118 1.48 -4.42 17.48
N MET A 119 1.79 -3.54 16.53
CA MET A 119 1.19 -3.55 15.19
C MET A 119 1.70 -4.70 14.33
N ALA A 120 2.96 -5.14 14.49
CA ALA A 120 3.53 -6.24 13.72
C ALA A 120 2.77 -7.56 13.91
N VAL A 121 2.22 -7.80 15.10
CA VAL A 121 1.35 -8.96 15.36
C VAL A 121 0.10 -8.93 14.46
N GLN A 122 -0.42 -7.75 14.14
CA GLN A 122 -1.56 -7.64 13.24
C GLN A 122 -1.22 -7.99 11.79
N PHE A 123 0.06 -7.99 11.40
CA PHE A 123 0.49 -8.43 10.07
C PHE A 123 0.48 -9.94 9.90
N GLU A 124 0.33 -10.73 10.96
CA GLU A 124 0.18 -12.19 10.86
C GLU A 124 -1.10 -12.60 10.11
N ASP A 125 -2.16 -11.78 10.16
CA ASP A 125 -3.40 -11.96 9.39
C ASP A 125 -3.54 -10.90 8.27
N ILE A 126 -2.43 -10.51 7.65
CA ILE A 126 -2.46 -9.53 6.56
C ILE A 126 -3.28 -10.05 5.37
N GLU A 127 -3.28 -11.36 5.11
CA GLU A 127 -4.09 -11.99 4.06
C GLU A 127 -5.60 -11.79 4.31
N GLY A 128 -6.07 -12.02 5.54
CA GLY A 128 -7.47 -11.79 5.89
C GLY A 128 -7.89 -10.33 5.72
N GLN A 129 -7.02 -9.39 6.11
CA GLN A 129 -7.25 -7.96 5.92
C GLN A 129 -7.26 -7.56 4.43
N MET A 130 -6.35 -8.11 3.62
CA MET A 130 -6.31 -7.86 2.19
C MET A 130 -7.54 -8.43 1.49
N ASN A 131 -7.99 -9.62 1.88
CA ASN A 131 -9.22 -10.21 1.38
C ASN A 131 -10.46 -9.37 1.73
N ALA A 132 -10.51 -8.74 2.91
CA ALA A 132 -11.58 -7.82 3.28
C ALA A 132 -11.58 -6.54 2.42
N LEU A 133 -10.39 -6.02 2.07
CA LEU A 133 -10.22 -4.85 1.20
C LEU A 133 -10.52 -5.15 -0.28
N GLN A 134 -10.19 -6.35 -0.75
CA GLN A 134 -10.51 -6.80 -2.10
C GLN A 134 -11.99 -7.16 -2.19
N GLY A 135 -12.53 -7.93 -1.25
CA GLY A 135 -13.85 -8.53 -1.42
C GLY A 135 -13.85 -9.66 -2.48
N PRO A 136 -15.01 -10.29 -2.70
CA PRO A 136 -15.09 -11.55 -3.45
C PRO A 136 -14.84 -11.41 -4.96
N GLU A 137 -15.04 -10.22 -5.54
CA GLU A 137 -14.86 -9.96 -6.98
C GLU A 137 -13.69 -9.01 -7.25
N GLY A 138 -12.75 -8.91 -6.30
CA GLY A 138 -11.71 -7.89 -6.30
C GLY A 138 -12.25 -6.50 -5.94
N SER A 139 -11.38 -5.47 -6.00
CA SER A 139 -11.76 -4.09 -5.68
C SER A 139 -11.17 -3.04 -6.61
N THR A 140 -11.77 -1.85 -6.63
CA THR A 140 -11.13 -0.68 -7.26
C THR A 140 -9.79 -0.37 -6.58
N LEU A 141 -9.70 -0.56 -5.27
CA LEU A 141 -8.49 -0.28 -4.49
C LEU A 141 -7.27 -1.10 -4.94
N ILE A 142 -7.49 -2.31 -5.46
CA ILE A 142 -6.43 -3.24 -5.86
C ILE A 142 -6.55 -3.66 -7.32
N THR A 143 -7.57 -4.46 -7.64
CA THR A 143 -7.73 -5.16 -8.92
C THR A 143 -7.74 -4.22 -10.11
N GLU A 144 -8.56 -3.17 -10.06
CA GLU A 144 -8.66 -2.25 -11.20
C GLU A 144 -7.41 -1.37 -11.34
N ARG A 145 -6.81 -0.96 -10.22
CA ARG A 145 -5.53 -0.23 -10.22
C ARG A 145 -4.38 -1.09 -10.77
N ASN A 146 -4.37 -2.40 -10.47
CA ASN A 146 -3.41 -3.34 -11.05
C ASN A 146 -3.58 -3.45 -12.56
N LYS A 147 -4.81 -3.55 -13.08
CA LYS A 147 -5.05 -3.55 -14.53
C LYS A 147 -4.46 -2.31 -15.19
N LYS A 148 -4.68 -1.12 -14.60
CA LYS A 148 -4.09 0.13 -15.10
C LYS A 148 -2.56 0.08 -15.11
N ALA A 149 -1.95 -0.44 -14.05
CA ALA A 149 -0.50 -0.61 -13.97
C ALA A 149 0.04 -1.51 -15.08
N LEU A 150 -0.67 -2.61 -15.35
CA LEU A 150 -0.29 -3.58 -16.37
C LEU A 150 -0.53 -3.08 -17.80
N GLU A 151 -1.52 -2.22 -18.03
CA GLU A 151 -1.64 -1.50 -19.31
C GLU A 151 -0.41 -0.62 -19.57
N VAL A 152 0.10 0.06 -18.55
CA VAL A 152 1.32 0.88 -18.66
C VAL A 152 2.54 -0.01 -18.85
N LEU A 153 2.63 -1.14 -18.14
CA LEU A 153 3.67 -2.15 -18.37
C LEU A 153 3.69 -2.63 -19.82
N GLN A 154 2.54 -2.98 -20.37
CA GLN A 154 2.42 -3.43 -21.76
C GLN A 154 2.93 -2.38 -22.75
N LYS A 155 2.62 -1.09 -22.52
CA LYS A 155 3.13 0.02 -23.33
C LYS A 155 4.66 0.12 -23.24
N GLN A 156 5.22 0.06 -22.03
CA GLN A 156 6.69 0.15 -21.86
C GLN A 156 7.42 -1.03 -22.50
N ILE A 157 6.86 -2.24 -22.44
CA ILE A 157 7.40 -3.41 -23.15
C ILE A 157 7.36 -3.20 -24.67
N ALA A 158 6.24 -2.68 -25.20
CA ALA A 158 6.10 -2.35 -26.62
C ALA A 158 7.09 -1.26 -27.08
N ASP A 159 7.39 -0.30 -26.21
CA ASP A 159 8.42 0.73 -26.42
C ASP A 159 9.86 0.18 -26.31
N GLY A 160 10.01 -1.13 -26.11
CA GLY A 160 11.29 -1.84 -26.13
C GLY A 160 12.04 -1.86 -24.81
N LYS A 161 11.45 -1.39 -23.70
CA LYS A 161 12.06 -1.47 -22.37
C LYS A 161 12.20 -2.93 -21.94
N LYS A 162 13.33 -3.28 -21.29
CA LYS A 162 13.65 -4.67 -20.93
C LYS A 162 13.78 -4.89 -19.43
N SER A 163 14.30 -3.89 -18.71
CA SER A 163 14.41 -3.88 -17.25
C SER A 163 13.36 -2.94 -16.68
N ILE A 164 12.21 -3.47 -16.26
CA ILE A 164 11.07 -2.69 -15.77
C ILE A 164 10.82 -3.06 -14.31
N GLY A 165 10.79 -2.07 -13.43
CA GLY A 165 10.36 -2.26 -12.04
C GLY A 165 8.93 -1.77 -11.83
N ILE A 166 8.20 -2.38 -10.90
CA ILE A 166 6.86 -1.96 -10.49
C ILE A 166 6.91 -1.69 -8.98
N PHE A 167 6.67 -0.44 -8.58
CA PHE A 167 6.73 0.04 -7.21
C PHE A 167 5.32 0.34 -6.69
N TYR A 168 4.73 -0.66 -6.02
CA TYR A 168 3.36 -0.68 -5.51
C TYR A 168 3.34 -1.21 -4.08
N GLY A 169 2.33 -0.79 -3.29
CA GLY A 169 2.10 -1.30 -1.95
C GLY A 169 1.82 -2.80 -1.93
N ALA A 170 2.24 -3.48 -0.85
CA ALA A 170 2.25 -4.94 -0.76
C ALA A 170 0.88 -5.60 -1.01
N GLY A 171 -0.22 -4.92 -0.66
CA GLY A 171 -1.58 -5.43 -0.89
C GLY A 171 -1.94 -5.66 -2.37
N HIS A 172 -1.20 -5.05 -3.30
CA HIS A 172 -1.37 -5.24 -4.74
C HIS A 172 -0.73 -6.51 -5.27
N LEU A 173 0.29 -7.04 -4.58
CA LEU A 173 1.17 -8.07 -5.10
C LEU A 173 0.47 -9.40 -5.43
N PRO A 174 -0.50 -9.92 -4.64
CA PRO A 174 -1.16 -11.18 -4.97
C PRO A 174 -1.84 -11.17 -6.35
N ASP A 175 -2.75 -10.21 -6.60
CA ASP A 175 -3.42 -10.06 -7.91
C ASP A 175 -2.43 -9.67 -9.01
N MET A 176 -1.44 -8.82 -8.71
CA MET A 176 -0.45 -8.39 -9.70
C MET A 176 0.44 -9.55 -10.16
N SER A 177 0.90 -10.41 -9.24
CA SER A 177 1.75 -11.56 -9.53
C SER A 177 1.03 -12.58 -10.40
N GLU A 178 -0.23 -12.88 -10.09
CA GLU A 178 -1.07 -13.77 -10.89
C GLU A 178 -1.13 -13.29 -12.35
N ARG A 179 -1.46 -12.01 -12.57
CA ARG A 179 -1.54 -11.42 -13.91
C ARG A 179 -0.20 -11.37 -14.64
N LEU A 180 0.90 -11.08 -13.94
CA LEU A 180 2.23 -11.08 -14.55
C LEU A 180 2.60 -12.48 -15.09
N ILE A 181 2.20 -13.54 -14.39
CA ILE A 181 2.41 -14.93 -14.83
C ILE A 181 1.42 -15.30 -15.95
N GLU A 182 0.14 -15.03 -15.75
CA GLU A 182 -0.91 -15.50 -16.65
C GLU A 182 -1.00 -14.68 -17.94
N ASP A 183 -0.94 -13.36 -17.87
CA ASP A 183 -1.16 -12.48 -19.02
C ASP A 183 0.17 -12.16 -19.73
N PHE A 184 1.22 -11.89 -18.96
CA PHE A 184 2.53 -11.50 -19.51
C PHE A 184 3.49 -12.68 -19.69
N LYS A 185 3.10 -13.88 -19.24
CA LYS A 185 3.92 -15.11 -19.33
C LYS A 185 5.29 -14.96 -18.67
N LEU A 186 5.40 -14.11 -17.66
CA LEU A 186 6.62 -13.93 -16.89
C LEU A 186 6.77 -15.08 -15.89
N THR A 187 8.01 -15.37 -15.50
CA THR A 187 8.32 -16.42 -14.53
C THR A 187 9.02 -15.78 -13.34
N PRO A 188 8.58 -16.04 -12.10
CA PRO A 188 9.31 -15.59 -10.91
C PRO A 188 10.67 -16.26 -10.85
N VAL A 189 11.73 -15.47 -10.64
CA VAL A 189 13.12 -15.96 -10.64
C VAL A 189 13.78 -15.87 -9.27
N ASN A 190 13.40 -14.87 -8.46
CA ASN A 190 13.95 -14.62 -7.15
C ASN A 190 12.94 -13.83 -6.31
N GLU A 191 13.02 -13.98 -5.00
CA GLU A 191 12.33 -13.14 -4.02
C GLU A 191 13.38 -12.65 -3.01
N GLU A 192 13.34 -11.35 -2.71
CA GLU A 192 14.23 -10.74 -1.73
C GLU A 192 13.41 -9.93 -0.74
N TRP A 193 13.60 -10.23 0.54
CA TRP A 193 12.98 -9.50 1.64
C TRP A 193 13.95 -8.46 2.18
N LEU A 194 13.54 -7.20 2.11
CA LEU A 194 14.29 -6.09 2.68
C LEU A 194 13.76 -5.78 4.08
N GLU A 195 14.67 -5.60 5.03
CA GLU A 195 14.30 -5.22 6.38
C GLU A 195 13.65 -3.83 6.37
N ALA A 196 12.34 -3.79 6.67
CA ALA A 196 11.59 -2.54 6.72
C ALA A 196 11.94 -1.73 7.98
N TRP A 197 11.89 -2.37 9.16
CA TRP A 197 12.20 -1.74 10.44
C TRP A 197 13.00 -2.69 11.33
N ASP A 198 14.11 -2.20 11.88
CA ASP A 198 14.82 -2.89 12.96
C ASP A 198 13.99 -2.78 14.26
N MET A 199 13.38 -3.89 14.65
CA MET A 199 12.64 -4.03 15.90
C MET A 199 13.45 -4.78 16.97
N SER A 200 14.78 -4.68 16.93
CA SER A 200 15.70 -5.07 18.02
C SER A 200 15.87 -3.95 19.04
N SER A 201 16.26 -4.27 20.26
CA SER A 201 16.41 -3.26 21.31
C SER A 201 17.56 -2.34 20.93
N LYS A 202 17.35 -1.01 20.96
CA LYS A 202 18.46 -0.06 20.82
C LYS A 202 19.52 -0.40 21.90
N LYS A 203 20.75 -0.69 21.46
CA LYS A 203 21.88 -0.95 22.36
C LYS A 203 22.22 0.29 23.19
#